data_AF-A0ABD2P4Y9-F1
#
_entry.id   AF-A0ABD2P4Y9-F1
#
_cell.length_a   1.000
_cell.length_b   1.000
_cell.length_c   1.000
_cell.angle_alpha   90.00
_cell.angle_beta   90.00
_cell.angle_gamma   90.00
#
_symmetry.space_group_name_H-M   'P 1'
#
loop_
_entity.id
_entity.type
_entity.pdbx_description
1 polymer ?
#
loop_
_entity_poly.entity_id
_entity_poly.type
_entity_poly.pdbx_seq_one_letter_code
_entity_poly.pdbx_strand_id
1 'polypeptide(L)'
;MDIEGLTFTEIYNNIIYSFKKATQEAIGIQEVKWSNKIWWNEEKADSIDMKKEMFNMAALKSRQTSTRVQSSKNEMLPVILAWACVSIVEEFKRLISICMSYSNQFPIIPSNSEEREIKEGLAILCHQAETRMPQFSAAGFFPVDYTMLGMIAGNITAYMIVILQLLQSPSKRSAEVKSYIFSLPRNESL
;
A
#
# COMPACT_ATOMS: atom_id res chain seq x y z
N MET A 1 21.55 -23.13 11.60
CA MET A 1 21.99 -22.58 10.30
C MET A 1 23.36 -22.02 10.58
N ASP A 2 24.38 -22.76 10.20
CA ASP A 2 25.77 -22.37 10.42
C ASP A 2 26.11 -21.24 9.44
N ILE A 3 26.53 -20.09 9.95
CA ILE A 3 26.76 -18.85 9.19
C ILE A 3 28.24 -18.75 8.75
N GLU A 4 29.07 -19.73 9.13
CA GLU A 4 30.49 -19.76 8.76
C GLU A 4 30.65 -19.92 7.24
N GLY A 5 30.88 -18.79 6.55
CA GLY A 5 31.25 -18.74 5.14
C GLY A 5 30.28 -18.01 4.20
N LEU A 6 29.17 -17.44 4.70
CA LEU A 6 28.26 -16.65 3.86
C LEU A 6 28.80 -15.23 3.64
N THR A 7 29.10 -14.90 2.40
CA THR A 7 29.54 -13.55 2.00
C THR A 7 28.39 -12.54 2.11
N PHE A 8 28.70 -11.27 2.38
CA PHE A 8 27.70 -10.18 2.44
C PHE A 8 26.77 -10.16 1.21
N THR A 9 27.33 -10.44 0.03
CA THR A 9 26.61 -10.56 -1.23
C THR A 9 25.55 -11.66 -1.21
N GLU A 10 25.82 -12.80 -0.59
CA GLU A 10 24.86 -13.90 -0.48
C GLU A 10 23.73 -13.58 0.50
N ILE A 11 24.04 -12.92 1.62
CA ILE A 11 23.03 -12.45 2.59
C ILE A 11 22.11 -11.42 1.91
N TYR A 12 22.69 -10.46 1.21
CA TYR A 12 21.93 -9.45 0.47
C TYR A 12 21.04 -10.08 -0.62
N ASN A 13 21.59 -11.02 -1.40
CA ASN A 13 20.84 -11.73 -2.43
C ASN A 13 19.69 -12.56 -1.84
N ASN A 14 19.90 -13.21 -0.68
CA ASN A 14 18.84 -13.95 0.02
C ASN A 14 17.72 -13.03 0.52
N ILE A 15 18.06 -11.84 1.03
CA ILE A 15 17.09 -10.82 1.46
C ILE A 15 16.27 -10.33 0.26
N ILE A 16 16.94 -9.96 -0.84
CA ILE A 16 16.29 -9.50 -2.07
C ILE A 16 15.40 -10.60 -2.67
N TYR A 17 15.87 -11.84 -2.67
CA TYR A 17 15.11 -12.98 -3.17
C TYR A 17 13.85 -13.24 -2.33
N SER A 18 13.99 -13.22 -1.00
CA SER A 18 12.87 -13.38 -0.07
C SER A 18 11.83 -12.27 -0.25
N PHE A 19 12.27 -11.03 -0.41
CA PHE A 19 11.38 -9.89 -0.69
C PHE A 19 10.68 -10.00 -2.05
N LYS A 20 11.40 -10.41 -3.10
CA LYS A 20 10.82 -10.66 -4.44
C LYS A 20 9.80 -11.80 -4.42
N LYS A 21 10.09 -12.87 -3.71
CA LYS A 21 9.18 -14.02 -3.56
C LYS A 21 7.92 -13.63 -2.78
N ALA A 22 8.07 -12.95 -1.65
CA ALA A 22 6.94 -12.49 -0.85
C ALA A 22 6.04 -11.50 -1.62
N THR A 23 6.63 -10.59 -2.40
CA THR A 23 5.86 -9.68 -3.26
C THR A 23 5.14 -10.39 -4.40
N GLN A 24 5.72 -11.44 -4.98
CA GLN A 24 5.06 -12.28 -6.00
C GLN A 24 3.91 -13.10 -5.41
N GLU A 25 4.11 -13.72 -4.24
CA GLU A 25 3.09 -14.50 -3.53
C GLU A 25 1.94 -13.61 -3.06
N ALA A 26 2.23 -12.40 -2.56
CA ALA A 26 1.19 -11.46 -2.19
C ALA A 26 0.39 -11.04 -3.43
N ILE A 27 1.04 -10.50 -4.46
CA ILE A 27 0.32 -9.85 -5.56
C ILE A 27 -0.44 -10.86 -6.46
N GLY A 28 -0.16 -12.16 -6.37
CA GLY A 28 -0.84 -13.20 -7.17
C GLY A 28 -0.57 -13.07 -8.67
N ILE A 29 0.40 -12.24 -9.06
CA ILE A 29 0.79 -12.00 -10.46
C ILE A 29 2.01 -12.86 -10.76
N GLN A 30 1.82 -13.83 -11.66
CA GLN A 30 2.91 -14.54 -12.32
C GLN A 30 3.73 -13.51 -13.13
N GLU A 31 4.95 -13.25 -12.66
CA GLU A 31 5.96 -12.35 -13.24
C GLU A 31 5.66 -10.84 -13.23
N VAL A 32 6.01 -10.20 -12.11
CA VAL A 32 6.49 -8.81 -12.16
C VAL A 32 7.91 -8.83 -12.76
N LYS A 33 8.05 -8.42 -14.02
CA LYS A 33 9.34 -8.31 -14.72
C LYS A 33 10.16 -7.15 -14.13
N TRP A 34 10.83 -7.41 -13.01
CA TRP A 34 11.76 -6.46 -12.40
C TRP A 34 12.93 -6.22 -13.34
N SER A 35 13.01 -5.03 -13.93
CA SER A 35 14.12 -4.66 -14.79
C SER A 35 15.38 -4.52 -13.94
N ASN A 36 16.32 -5.46 -14.08
CA ASN A 36 17.61 -5.51 -13.38
C ASN A 36 18.55 -4.31 -13.66
N LYS A 37 18.07 -3.26 -14.34
CA LYS A 37 18.90 -2.13 -14.79
C LYS A 37 18.88 -0.91 -13.85
N ILE A 38 18.08 -0.94 -12.77
CA ILE A 38 17.78 0.29 -12.00
C ILE A 38 18.53 0.38 -10.67
N TRP A 39 19.11 -0.70 -10.15
CA TRP A 39 19.78 -0.65 -8.86
C TRP A 39 21.21 -1.16 -8.97
N TRP A 40 22.14 -0.22 -8.77
CA TRP A 40 23.60 -0.37 -8.69
C TRP A 40 24.35 -0.41 -10.03
N ASN A 41 24.70 0.78 -10.53
CA ASN A 41 25.99 1.00 -11.19
C ASN A 41 26.80 1.92 -10.26
N GLU A 42 27.69 1.33 -9.48
CA GLU A 42 28.81 2.03 -8.85
C GLU A 42 29.84 2.33 -9.92
N GLU A 43 29.70 3.47 -10.58
CA GLU A 43 30.84 4.29 -11.00
C GLU A 43 30.30 5.59 -11.61
N LYS A 44 30.53 6.71 -10.90
CA LYS A 44 30.31 8.10 -11.32
C LYS A 44 28.85 8.52 -11.56
N ALA A 45 28.16 8.91 -10.49
CA ALA A 45 26.91 9.66 -10.58
C ALA A 45 26.93 10.88 -9.63
N ASP A 46 27.87 11.79 -9.88
CA ASP A 46 27.99 13.07 -9.18
C ASP A 46 27.21 14.19 -9.88
N SER A 47 26.01 13.87 -10.39
CA SER A 47 25.17 14.87 -11.05
C SER A 47 23.75 14.83 -10.51
N ILE A 48 23.41 15.89 -9.78
CA ILE A 48 22.07 16.23 -9.32
C ILE A 48 21.04 16.22 -10.47
N ASP A 49 21.49 16.43 -11.71
CA ASP A 49 20.63 16.37 -12.90
C ASP A 49 20.18 14.95 -13.25
N MET A 50 21.00 13.93 -13.00
CA MET A 50 20.62 12.54 -13.31
C MET A 50 19.57 12.01 -12.31
N LYS A 51 19.63 12.44 -11.04
CA LYS A 51 18.56 12.15 -10.05
C LYS A 51 17.25 12.83 -10.44
N LYS A 52 17.31 14.04 -11.00
CA LYS A 52 16.15 14.81 -11.48
C LYS A 52 15.51 14.17 -12.72
N GLU A 53 16.33 13.70 -13.65
CA GLU A 53 15.87 12.90 -14.80
C GLU A 53 15.29 11.54 -14.38
N MET A 54 15.91 10.84 -13.43
CA MET A 54 15.38 9.58 -12.91
C MET A 54 14.04 9.76 -12.18
N PHE A 55 13.86 10.87 -11.45
CA PHE A 55 12.58 11.19 -10.81
C PHE A 55 11.51 11.52 -11.86
N ASN A 56 11.86 12.28 -12.91
CA ASN A 56 10.95 12.57 -14.02
C ASN A 56 10.62 11.33 -14.85
N MET A 57 11.57 10.40 -15.07
CA MET A 57 11.31 9.15 -15.77
C MET A 57 10.51 8.15 -14.94
N ALA A 58 10.68 8.11 -13.62
CA ALA A 58 9.81 7.34 -12.74
C ALA A 58 8.37 7.90 -12.73
N ALA A 59 8.21 9.23 -12.72
CA ALA A 59 6.92 9.90 -12.81
C ALA A 59 6.25 9.79 -14.19
N LEU A 60 7.03 9.70 -15.28
CA LEU A 60 6.52 9.46 -16.63
C LEU A 60 6.14 7.98 -16.83
N LYS A 61 6.88 7.05 -16.23
CA LYS A 61 6.57 5.62 -16.31
C LYS A 61 5.36 5.22 -15.47
N SER A 62 5.09 5.93 -14.36
CA SER A 62 3.82 5.80 -13.63
C SER A 62 2.62 6.39 -14.38
N ARG A 63 2.84 7.28 -15.37
CA ARG A 63 1.79 7.77 -16.27
C ARG A 63 1.50 6.85 -17.46
N GLN A 64 2.47 6.07 -17.95
CA GLN A 64 2.29 5.21 -19.13
C GLN A 64 1.67 3.83 -18.86
N THR A 65 1.62 3.34 -17.62
CA THR A 65 0.79 2.18 -17.27
C THR A 65 -0.69 2.54 -17.08
N SER A 66 -1.03 3.82 -17.20
CA SER A 66 -2.39 4.35 -17.08
C SER A 66 -3.01 4.65 -18.44
N THR A 67 -3.11 3.68 -19.36
CA THR A 67 -4.15 3.71 -20.43
C THR A 67 -4.34 2.34 -21.08
N ARG A 68 -5.23 1.54 -20.48
CA ARG A 68 -6.13 0.50 -21.05
C ARG A 68 -6.27 -0.67 -20.07
N VAL A 69 -6.94 -0.42 -18.94
CA VAL A 69 -7.74 -1.47 -18.30
C VAL A 69 -9.19 -1.08 -18.52
N GLN A 70 -9.76 -1.70 -19.55
CA GLN A 70 -11.11 -1.49 -20.02
C GLN A 70 -12.08 -2.02 -18.96
N SER A 71 -12.61 -1.08 -18.16
CA SER A 71 -14.04 -0.91 -17.89
C SER A 71 -14.89 -2.20 -17.87
N SER A 72 -14.90 -2.91 -16.73
CA SER A 72 -16.13 -3.43 -16.07
C SER A 72 -15.86 -4.29 -14.82
N LYS A 73 -14.60 -4.52 -14.43
CA LYS A 73 -14.23 -5.34 -13.23
C LYS A 73 -13.36 -4.59 -12.21
N ASN A 74 -13.53 -3.27 -12.09
CA ASN A 74 -12.60 -2.41 -11.36
C ASN A 74 -12.99 -2.17 -9.88
N GLU A 75 -14.12 -2.70 -9.41
CA GLU A 75 -14.58 -2.47 -8.02
C GLU A 75 -13.67 -3.09 -6.96
N MET A 76 -12.86 -4.09 -7.34
CA MET A 76 -11.95 -4.78 -6.41
C MET A 76 -10.58 -4.10 -6.28
N LEU A 77 -10.25 -3.13 -7.14
CA LEU A 77 -8.94 -2.47 -7.16
C LEU A 77 -8.57 -1.78 -5.83
N PRO A 78 -9.47 -1.05 -5.14
CA PRO A 78 -9.13 -0.41 -3.87
C PRO A 78 -8.81 -1.41 -2.77
N VAL A 79 -9.51 -2.56 -2.76
CA VAL A 79 -9.29 -3.63 -1.78
C VAL A 79 -7.95 -4.31 -2.01
N ILE A 80 -7.66 -4.66 -3.27
CA ILE A 80 -6.39 -5.28 -3.65
C ILE A 80 -5.22 -4.33 -3.35
N LEU A 81 -5.38 -3.04 -3.64
CA LEU A 81 -4.35 -2.04 -3.35
C LEU A 81 -4.11 -1.89 -1.85
N ALA A 82 -5.17 -1.73 -1.06
CA ALA A 82 -5.05 -1.63 0.40
C ALA A 82 -4.40 -2.87 1.00
N TRP A 83 -4.80 -4.06 0.54
CA TRP A 83 -4.22 -5.33 0.98
C TRP A 83 -2.74 -5.46 0.59
N ALA A 84 -2.36 -5.07 -0.62
CA ALA A 84 -0.96 -5.07 -1.06
C ALA A 84 -0.11 -4.08 -0.25
N CYS A 85 -0.61 -2.88 0.01
CA CYS A 85 0.06 -1.88 0.84
C CYS A 85 0.30 -2.40 2.26
N VAL A 86 -0.73 -2.99 2.88
CA VAL A 86 -0.59 -3.57 4.23
C VAL A 86 0.40 -4.74 4.24
N SER A 87 0.32 -5.63 3.25
CA SER A 87 1.23 -6.78 3.13
C SER A 87 2.69 -6.35 3.00
N ILE A 88 2.99 -5.31 2.22
CA ILE A 88 4.35 -4.78 2.07
C ILE A 88 4.85 -4.21 3.41
N VAL A 89 4.01 -3.49 4.14
CA VAL A 89 4.38 -2.94 5.46
C VAL A 89 4.67 -4.06 6.46
N GLU A 90 3.88 -5.13 6.45
CA GLU A 90 4.09 -6.29 7.31
C GLU A 90 5.37 -7.06 6.98
N GLU A 91 5.63 -7.31 5.70
CA GLU A 91 6.88 -7.94 5.26
C GLU A 91 8.11 -7.08 5.58
N PHE A 92 7.98 -5.75 5.48
CA PHE A 92 9.05 -4.85 5.88
C PHE A 92 9.35 -4.93 7.39
N LYS A 93 8.32 -5.02 8.24
CA LYS A 93 8.50 -5.25 9.69
C LYS A 93 9.20 -6.58 9.97
N ARG A 94 8.82 -7.64 9.24
CA ARG A 94 9.45 -8.94 9.35
C ARG A 94 10.93 -8.90 8.96
N LEU A 95 11.26 -8.18 7.89
CA LEU A 95 12.64 -7.97 7.45
C LEU A 95 13.48 -7.26 8.52
N ILE A 96 12.95 -6.21 9.15
CA ILE A 96 13.62 -5.51 10.25
C ILE A 96 13.89 -6.47 11.41
N SER A 97 12.88 -7.27 11.80
CA SER A 97 13.02 -8.24 12.88
C SER A 97 14.14 -9.25 12.58
N ILE A 98 14.21 -9.73 11.34
CA ILE A 98 15.27 -10.62 10.88
C ILE A 98 16.65 -9.91 10.93
N CYS A 99 16.76 -8.68 10.40
CA CYS A 99 17.99 -7.86 10.47
C CYS A 99 18.48 -7.72 11.92
N MET A 100 17.58 -7.39 12.84
CA MET A 100 17.91 -7.26 14.27
C MET A 100 18.35 -8.60 14.88
N SER A 101 17.68 -9.70 14.51
CA SER A 101 18.08 -11.03 14.99
C SER A 101 19.47 -11.45 14.51
N TYR A 102 19.88 -11.06 13.30
CA TYR A 102 21.23 -11.30 12.79
C TYR A 102 22.25 -10.37 13.45
N SER A 103 21.91 -9.09 13.64
CA SER A 103 22.78 -8.13 14.33
C SER A 103 23.15 -8.60 15.75
N ASN A 104 22.19 -9.22 16.45
CA ASN A 104 22.38 -9.77 17.79
C ASN A 104 23.25 -11.04 17.84
N GLN A 105 23.47 -11.72 16.71
CA GLN A 105 24.34 -12.91 16.65
C GLN A 105 25.82 -12.55 16.57
N PHE A 106 26.16 -11.31 16.17
CA PHE A 106 27.55 -10.88 16.12
C PHE A 106 28.09 -10.56 17.53
N PRO A 107 29.33 -10.98 17.86
CA PRO A 107 29.94 -10.66 19.14
C PRO A 107 30.04 -9.14 19.32
N ILE A 108 29.99 -8.68 20.58
CA ILE A 108 30.09 -7.25 20.91
C ILE A 108 31.39 -6.67 20.36
N ILE A 109 32.47 -7.45 20.45
CA ILE A 109 33.80 -7.12 19.93
C ILE A 109 34.03 -8.02 18.70
N PRO A 110 33.97 -7.47 17.47
CA PRO A 110 34.26 -8.24 16.28
C PRO A 110 35.73 -8.67 16.27
N SER A 111 36.00 -9.92 15.90
CA SER A 111 37.37 -10.45 15.89
C SER A 111 38.07 -10.17 14.57
N ASN A 112 37.29 -10.02 13.50
CA ASN A 112 37.77 -9.75 12.15
C ASN A 112 37.28 -8.36 11.67
N SER A 113 38.04 -7.71 10.78
CA SER A 113 37.62 -6.44 10.17
C SER A 113 36.38 -6.61 9.30
N GLU A 114 36.23 -7.75 8.62
CA GLU A 114 35.05 -8.04 7.79
C GLU A 114 33.77 -8.14 8.63
N GLU A 115 33.82 -8.83 9.78
CA GLU A 115 32.68 -8.93 10.70
C GLU A 115 32.26 -7.55 11.21
N ARG A 116 33.23 -6.68 11.47
CA ARG A 116 32.98 -5.31 11.90
C ARG A 116 32.24 -4.52 10.83
N GLU A 117 32.69 -4.58 9.58
CA GLU A 117 32.05 -3.90 8.46
C GLU A 117 30.62 -4.40 8.24
N ILE A 118 30.41 -5.73 8.30
CA ILE A 118 29.09 -6.34 8.17
C ILE A 118 28.17 -5.87 9.30
N LYS A 119 28.65 -5.88 10.55
CA LYS A 119 27.87 -5.45 11.72
C LYS A 119 27.50 -3.97 11.66
N GLU A 120 28.45 -3.11 11.31
CA GLU A 120 28.20 -1.66 11.13
C GLU A 120 27.20 -1.43 9.98
N GLY A 121 27.32 -2.15 8.86
CA GLY A 121 26.38 -2.10 7.75
C GLY A 121 24.96 -2.54 8.14
N LEU A 122 24.82 -3.66 8.86
CA LEU A 122 23.53 -4.14 9.37
C LEU A 122 22.92 -3.13 10.35
N ALA A 123 23.72 -2.54 11.24
CA ALA A 123 23.24 -1.54 12.19
C ALA A 123 22.68 -0.31 11.48
N ILE A 124 23.36 0.19 10.44
CA ILE A 124 22.88 1.31 9.62
C ILE A 124 21.58 0.94 8.90
N LEU A 125 21.50 -0.25 8.30
CA LEU A 125 20.30 -0.71 7.60
C LEU A 125 19.10 -0.86 8.54
N CYS A 126 19.29 -1.51 9.68
CA CYS A 126 18.27 -1.65 10.71
C CYS A 126 17.81 -0.26 11.21
N HIS A 127 18.72 0.69 11.47
CA HIS A 127 18.38 2.05 11.88
C HIS A 127 17.62 2.83 10.79
N GLN A 128 18.03 2.72 9.53
CA GLN A 128 17.33 3.33 8.40
C GLN A 128 15.93 2.74 8.22
N ALA A 129 15.78 1.43 8.42
CA ALA A 129 14.51 0.76 8.29
C ALA A 129 13.55 1.13 9.43
N GLU A 130 14.05 1.29 10.66
CA GLU A 130 13.26 1.76 11.80
C GLU A 130 12.81 3.22 11.62
N THR A 131 13.70 4.09 11.14
CA THR A 131 13.40 5.52 10.94
C THR A 131 12.53 5.78 9.71
N ARG A 132 12.59 4.93 8.68
CA ARG A 132 11.86 5.09 7.41
C ARG A 132 10.94 3.93 7.13
N MET A 133 10.00 3.69 8.03
CA MET A 133 8.94 2.73 7.77
C MET A 133 8.13 3.18 6.53
N PRO A 134 7.96 2.32 5.52
CA PRO A 134 7.19 2.67 4.33
C PRO A 134 5.74 2.97 4.76
N GLN A 135 5.29 4.19 4.47
CA GLN A 135 3.91 4.58 4.65
C GLN A 135 3.34 4.93 3.28
N PHE A 136 2.33 4.18 2.86
CA PHE A 136 1.61 4.45 1.63
C PHE A 136 0.56 5.50 1.91
N SER A 137 0.64 6.64 1.24
CA SER A 137 -0.38 7.68 1.28
C SER A 137 -0.83 8.04 -0.13
N ALA A 138 -2.13 8.31 -0.27
CA ALA A 138 -2.68 8.80 -1.52
C ALA A 138 -2.45 10.31 -1.60
N ALA A 139 -1.41 10.71 -2.34
CA ALA A 139 -1.01 12.11 -2.52
C ALA A 139 -0.82 12.90 -1.21
N GLY A 140 -0.46 12.23 -0.11
CA GLY A 140 -0.27 12.84 1.20
C GLY A 140 -1.54 13.20 1.97
N PHE A 141 -2.74 12.89 1.44
CA PHE A 141 -4.00 13.23 2.11
C PHE A 141 -4.39 12.20 3.16
N PHE A 142 -4.35 10.92 2.81
CA PHE A 142 -4.75 9.83 3.69
C PHE A 142 -3.84 8.61 3.51
N PRO A 143 -3.58 7.85 4.59
CA PRO A 143 -2.90 6.58 4.50
C PRO A 143 -3.75 5.56 3.72
N VAL A 144 -3.09 4.72 2.92
CA VAL A 144 -3.72 3.64 2.16
C VAL A 144 -3.63 2.36 3.01
N ASP A 145 -4.61 2.19 3.89
CA ASP A 145 -4.73 1.06 4.82
C ASP A 145 -6.17 0.54 4.89
N TYR A 146 -6.44 -0.42 5.78
CA TYR A 146 -7.81 -0.91 6.01
C TYR A 146 -8.75 0.16 6.59
N THR A 147 -8.21 1.18 7.26
CA THR A 147 -8.98 2.34 7.74
C THR A 147 -9.59 3.09 6.56
N MET A 148 -8.82 3.31 5.49
CA MET A 148 -9.31 3.90 4.25
C MET A 148 -10.49 3.11 3.65
N LEU A 149 -10.36 1.78 3.61
CA LEU A 149 -11.43 0.91 3.10
C LEU A 149 -12.70 1.02 3.96
N GLY A 150 -12.53 1.05 5.28
CA GLY A 150 -13.63 1.27 6.22
C GLY A 150 -14.33 2.61 6.03
N MET A 151 -13.57 3.69 5.79
CA MET A 151 -14.15 5.01 5.50
C MET A 151 -14.97 5.03 4.20
N ILE A 152 -14.45 4.41 3.13
CA ILE A 152 -15.18 4.30 1.85
C ILE A 152 -16.47 3.51 2.04
N ALA A 153 -16.39 2.34 2.68
CA ALA A 153 -17.56 1.50 2.95
C ALA A 153 -18.59 2.22 3.85
N GLY A 154 -18.13 2.95 4.87
CA GLY A 154 -18.96 3.76 5.75
C GLY A 154 -19.69 4.87 5.00
N ASN A 155 -18.99 5.61 4.14
CA ASN A 155 -19.58 6.66 3.31
C ASN A 155 -20.63 6.10 2.35
N ILE A 156 -20.32 5.00 1.64
CA ILE A 156 -21.28 4.35 0.73
C ILE A 156 -22.54 3.91 1.50
N THR A 157 -22.37 3.29 2.66
CA THR A 157 -23.49 2.85 3.51
C THR A 157 -24.34 4.03 3.98
N ALA A 158 -23.71 5.12 4.42
CA ALA A 158 -24.40 6.33 4.83
C ALA A 158 -25.23 6.94 3.68
N TYR A 159 -24.66 7.04 2.47
CA TYR A 159 -25.39 7.48 1.28
C TYR A 159 -26.56 6.57 0.95
N MET A 160 -26.39 5.24 1.02
CA MET A 160 -27.48 4.29 0.79
C MET A 160 -28.63 4.49 1.76
N ILE A 161 -28.35 4.71 3.05
CA ILE A 161 -29.39 4.97 4.06
C ILE A 161 -30.18 6.24 3.73
N VAL A 162 -29.48 7.33 3.40
CA VAL A 162 -30.13 8.61 3.05
C VAL A 162 -31.01 8.45 1.81
N ILE A 163 -30.53 7.77 0.77
CA ILE A 163 -31.29 7.52 -0.46
C ILE A 163 -32.54 6.68 -0.15
N LEU A 164 -32.42 5.63 0.66
CA LEU A 164 -33.56 4.79 1.05
C LEU A 164 -34.63 5.59 1.83
N GLN A 165 -34.22 6.47 2.74
CA GLN A 165 -35.13 7.36 3.46
C GLN A 165 -35.86 8.32 2.52
N LEU A 166 -35.12 8.92 1.57
CA LEU A 166 -35.71 9.80 0.56
C LEU A 166 -36.71 9.07 -0.32
N LEU A 167 -36.40 7.85 -0.77
CA LEU A 167 -37.30 7.02 -1.58
C LEU A 167 -38.59 6.59 -0.86
N GLN A 168 -38.55 6.40 0.46
CA GLN A 168 -39.72 6.03 1.26
C GLN A 168 -40.61 7.23 1.63
N SER A 169 -40.04 8.44 1.65
CA SER A 169 -40.74 9.67 2.03
C SER A 169 -41.90 10.14 1.11
N PRO A 170 -41.92 9.93 -0.23
CA PRO A 170 -43.03 10.36 -1.08
C PRO A 170 -44.28 9.47 -0.97
N SER A 171 -44.11 8.18 -0.64
CA SER A 171 -45.23 7.21 -0.62
C SER A 171 -46.17 7.43 0.57
N LYS A 172 -45.64 7.72 1.76
CA LYS A 172 -46.45 7.95 2.97
C LYS A 172 -47.20 9.29 2.93
N ARG A 173 -46.60 10.33 2.34
CA ARG A 173 -47.24 11.65 2.19
C ARG A 173 -48.45 11.63 1.25
N SER A 174 -48.45 10.80 0.20
CA SER A 174 -49.59 10.71 -0.72
C SER A 174 -50.80 9.98 -0.10
N ALA A 175 -50.57 9.04 0.82
CA ALA A 175 -51.64 8.33 1.54
C ALA A 175 -52.32 9.24 2.59
N GLU A 176 -51.55 10.03 3.35
CA GLU A 176 -52.12 10.97 4.32
C GLU A 176 -52.86 12.12 3.63
N VAL A 177 -52.30 12.73 2.58
CA VAL A 177 -52.97 13.84 1.87
C VAL A 177 -54.29 13.38 1.23
N LYS A 178 -54.38 12.16 0.73
CA LYS A 178 -55.65 11.59 0.24
C LYS A 178 -56.67 11.42 1.37
N SER A 179 -56.25 11.06 2.58
CA SER A 179 -57.17 10.97 3.73
C SER A 179 -57.71 12.34 4.14
N TYR A 180 -56.87 13.38 4.16
CA TYR A 180 -57.29 14.73 4.51
C TYR A 180 -58.24 15.35 3.47
N ILE A 181 -57.98 15.14 2.18
CA ILE A 181 -58.87 15.61 1.10
C ILE A 181 -60.22 14.87 1.14
N PHE A 182 -60.24 13.59 1.51
CA PHE A 182 -61.49 12.81 1.58
C PHE A 182 -62.34 13.09 2.82
N SER A 183 -61.74 13.66 3.89
CA SER A 183 -62.45 14.07 5.10
C SER A 183 -63.06 15.48 5.04
N LEU A 184 -62.86 16.24 3.97
CA LEU A 184 -63.47 17.57 3.85
C LEU A 184 -64.99 17.42 3.66
N PRO A 185 -65.82 18.07 4.52
CA PRO A 185 -67.26 18.04 4.38
C PRO A 185 -67.63 18.63 3.02
N ARG A 186 -68.22 17.79 2.17
CA ARG A 186 -68.75 18.19 0.87
C ARG A 186 -69.93 19.10 1.17
N ASN A 187 -69.71 20.41 1.14
CA ASN A 187 -70.75 21.38 1.42
C ASN A 187 -71.71 21.39 0.22
N GLU A 188 -72.71 20.52 0.27
CA GLU A 188 -73.83 20.51 -0.67
C GLU A 188 -74.78 21.62 -0.26
N SER A 189 -74.43 22.85 -0.59
CA SER A 189 -75.34 23.98 -0.55
C SER A 189 -75.66 24.44 -1.97
N LEU A 190 -76.87 24.05 -2.41
CA LEU A 190 -77.85 24.79 -3.22
C LEU A 190 -77.38 25.56 -4.45
#